data_AF-T1FZ36-F1
#
_entry.id   AF-T1FZ36-F1
#
_cell.length_a   1.000
_cell.length_b   1.000
_cell.length_c   1.000
_cell.angle_alpha   90.00
_cell.angle_beta   90.00
_cell.angle_gamma   90.00
#
_symmetry.space_group_name_H-M   'P 1'
#
loop_
_entity.id
_entity.type
_entity.pdbx_description
1 polymer ?
#
loop_
_entity_poly.entity_id
_entity_poly.type
_entity_poly.pdbx_seq_one_letter_code
_entity_poly.pdbx_strand_id
1 'polypeptide(L)'
;VKMPTSNKKSSPNSAANQCAICLSNIEPKKRSVISTCLHEFCFSCIKKWSKENAVCPLCKQNFTEILSNIRSDADYDVYKITITNQTGYRRYNRSKILFIFY
;
A
#
# COMPACT_ATOMS: atom_id res chain seq x y z
N VAL A 1 43.46 15.67 -4.61
CA VAL A 1 42.50 15.56 -3.49
C VAL A 1 41.22 16.28 -3.87
N LYS A 2 40.07 15.60 -3.89
CA LYS A 2 38.73 16.12 -3.51
C LYS A 2 37.63 15.11 -3.91
N MET A 3 37.01 14.52 -2.88
CA MET A 3 35.69 13.88 -2.91
C MET A 3 34.68 14.88 -2.30
N PRO A 4 33.39 14.53 -2.12
CA PRO A 4 32.29 14.58 -3.09
C PRO A 4 31.25 15.65 -2.69
N THR A 5 30.56 16.29 -3.64
CA THR A 5 29.41 17.15 -3.30
C THR A 5 28.10 16.38 -3.44
N SER A 6 27.72 15.77 -2.33
CA SER A 6 26.32 15.58 -1.95
C SER A 6 25.61 16.94 -2.02
N ASN A 7 24.55 17.07 -2.82
CA ASN A 7 23.55 18.08 -2.49
C ASN A 7 22.14 17.66 -2.92
N LYS A 8 21.36 17.29 -1.90
CA LYS A 8 19.92 17.10 -1.91
C LYS A 8 19.23 18.33 -2.48
N LYS A 9 18.39 18.14 -3.51
CA LYS A 9 17.20 18.95 -3.76
C LYS A 9 16.05 18.01 -4.08
N SER A 10 15.47 17.38 -3.06
CA SER A 10 14.12 16.84 -3.15
C SER A 10 13.24 17.72 -2.29
N SER A 11 12.56 18.64 -2.95
CA SER A 11 11.55 19.54 -2.42
C SER A 11 10.60 18.81 -1.45
N PRO A 12 10.14 19.43 -0.35
CA PRO A 12 9.34 18.78 0.69
C PRO A 12 7.91 18.39 0.27
N ASN A 13 7.55 18.50 -1.01
CA ASN A 13 6.16 18.38 -1.48
C ASN A 13 5.89 17.32 -2.55
N SER A 14 6.85 16.42 -2.84
CA SER A 14 6.66 15.37 -3.87
C SER A 14 6.83 13.94 -3.38
N ALA A 15 7.13 13.74 -2.08
CA ALA A 15 7.29 12.43 -1.47
C ALA A 15 5.97 11.65 -1.28
N ALA A 16 4.81 12.30 -1.48
CA ALA A 16 3.49 11.68 -1.32
C ALA A 16 3.25 10.48 -2.26
N ASN A 17 4.03 10.37 -3.34
CA ASN A 17 3.91 9.28 -4.30
C ASN A 17 5.17 8.39 -4.35
N GLN A 18 6.06 8.40 -3.35
CA GLN A 18 7.25 7.54 -3.35
C GLN A 18 7.06 6.33 -2.44
N CYS A 19 7.37 5.14 -2.95
CA CYS A 19 7.24 3.91 -2.17
C CYS A 19 8.42 3.78 -1.20
N ALA A 20 8.16 3.67 0.10
CA ALA A 20 9.23 3.48 1.09
C ALA A 20 9.96 2.12 0.98
N ILE A 21 9.43 1.16 0.21
CA ILE A 21 10.03 -0.17 0.04
C ILE A 21 11.03 -0.19 -1.13
N CYS A 22 10.65 0.36 -2.30
CA CYS A 22 11.52 0.39 -3.48
C CYS A 22 12.13 1.77 -3.79
N LEU A 23 11.84 2.77 -2.94
CA LEU A 23 12.29 4.16 -3.06
C LEU A 23 12.00 4.82 -4.43
N SER A 24 11.07 4.25 -5.18
CA SER A 24 10.69 4.66 -6.53
C SER A 24 9.29 5.28 -6.54
N ASN A 25 8.97 6.00 -7.62
CA ASN A 25 7.65 6.59 -7.79
C ASN A 25 6.56 5.51 -7.91
N ILE A 26 5.51 5.64 -7.10
CA ILE A 26 4.33 4.77 -7.09
C ILE A 26 3.50 5.12 -8.32
N GLU A 27 3.39 4.18 -9.25
CA GLU A 27 2.47 4.32 -10.37
C GLU A 27 1.02 4.29 -9.85
N PRO A 28 0.12 5.17 -10.33
CA PRO A 28 -1.27 5.19 -9.88
C PRO A 28 -1.98 3.85 -10.09
N LYS A 29 -1.65 3.13 -11.17
CA LYS A 29 -2.19 1.78 -11.46
C LYS A 29 -1.71 0.69 -10.49
N LYS A 30 -0.55 0.88 -9.86
CA LYS A 30 0.06 -0.07 -8.91
C LYS A 30 0.03 0.48 -7.49
N ARG A 31 -0.68 1.57 -7.25
CA ARG A 31 -0.89 2.13 -5.92
C ARG A 31 -1.72 1.15 -5.10
N SER A 32 -1.27 0.93 -3.88
CA SER A 32 -1.95 0.12 -2.90
C SER A 32 -1.91 0.81 -1.56
N VAL A 33 -2.99 0.67 -0.80
CA VAL A 33 -3.19 1.35 0.48
C VAL A 33 -3.48 0.29 1.53
N ILE A 34 -2.83 0.39 2.68
CA ILE A 34 -3.12 -0.51 3.79
C ILE A 34 -4.42 -0.06 4.47
N SER A 35 -5.38 -0.97 4.64
CA SER A 35 -6.68 -0.66 5.28
C SER A 35 -6.56 -0.07 6.68
N THR A 36 -5.62 -0.56 7.48
CA THR A 36 -5.52 -0.23 8.92
C THR A 36 -4.82 1.09 9.19
N CYS A 37 -3.81 1.44 8.40
CA CYS A 37 -2.99 2.63 8.62
C CYS A 37 -2.99 3.62 7.45
N LEU A 38 -3.70 3.31 6.36
CA LEU A 38 -3.86 4.15 5.17
C LEU A 38 -2.55 4.58 4.50
N HIS A 39 -1.46 3.88 4.77
CA HIS A 39 -0.18 4.13 4.12
C HIS A 39 -0.14 3.55 2.71
N GLU A 40 0.44 4.32 1.79
CA GLU A 40 0.46 4.03 0.36
C GLU A 40 1.80 3.41 -0.07
N PHE A 41 1.74 2.33 -0.83
CA PHE A 41 2.90 1.62 -1.36
C PHE A 41 2.62 1.07 -2.76
N CYS A 42 3.66 0.60 -3.44
CA CYS A 42 3.50 -0.22 -4.63
C CYS A 42 2.89 -1.59 -4.25
N PHE A 43 1.84 -2.01 -4.96
CA PHE A 43 1.14 -3.27 -4.74
C PHE A 43 2.11 -4.46 -4.72
N SER A 44 3.03 -4.52 -5.69
CA SER A 44 4.04 -5.58 -5.74
C SER A 44 4.99 -5.57 -4.55
N CYS A 45 5.33 -4.39 -4.03
CA CYS A 45 6.24 -4.24 -2.90
C CYS A 45 5.56 -4.66 -1.60
N ILE A 46 4.39 -4.10 -1.31
CA ILE A 46 3.65 -4.43 -0.08
C ILE A 46 3.16 -5.89 -0.10
N LYS A 47 2.82 -6.44 -1.27
CA LYS A 47 2.44 -7.85 -1.40
C LYS A 47 3.59 -8.80 -1.12
N LYS A 48 4.83 -8.46 -1.53
CA LYS A 48 6.01 -9.25 -1.16
C LYS A 48 6.28 -9.11 0.33
N TRP A 49 6.20 -7.90 0.85
CA TRP A 49 6.39 -7.62 2.26
C TRP A 49 5.39 -8.40 3.13
N SER A 50 4.11 -8.38 2.79
CA SER A 50 3.05 -9.06 3.54
C SER A 50 3.16 -10.58 3.58
N LYS A 51 3.94 -11.19 2.67
CA LYS A 51 4.22 -12.63 2.71
C LYS A 51 5.15 -12.99 3.87
N GLU A 52 6.11 -12.13 4.16
CA GLU A 52 7.09 -12.33 5.21
C GLU A 52 6.62 -11.69 6.53
N ASN A 53 6.09 -10.47 6.45
CA ASN A 53 5.69 -9.65 7.60
C ASN A 53 4.39 -8.90 7.28
N ALA A 54 3.29 -9.30 7.91
CA ALA A 54 2.00 -8.61 7.84
C ALA A 54 1.97 -7.34 8.72
N VAL A 55 3.04 -6.54 8.67
CA VAL A 55 3.29 -5.37 9.53
C VAL A 55 3.73 -4.19 8.69
N CYS A 56 3.13 -3.01 8.84
CA CYS A 56 3.43 -1.85 8.01
C CYS A 56 4.89 -1.37 8.23
N PRO A 57 5.66 -1.10 7.16
CA PRO A 57 7.05 -0.66 7.31
C PRO A 57 7.19 0.77 7.85
N LEU A 58 6.14 1.60 7.76
CA LEU A 58 6.15 2.98 8.25
C LEU A 58 5.76 3.10 9.73
N CYS A 59 4.63 2.50 10.10
CA CYS A 59 4.07 2.64 11.46
C CYS A 59 4.14 1.37 12.30
N LYS A 60 4.69 0.27 11.77
CA LYS A 60 4.76 -1.05 12.43
C LYS A 60 3.40 -1.60 12.90
N GLN A 61 2.31 -1.12 12.30
CA GLN A 61 0.96 -1.62 12.57
C GLN A 61 0.70 -2.92 11.81
N ASN A 62 0.03 -3.86 12.47
CA ASN A 62 -0.40 -5.10 11.83
C ASN A 62 -1.47 -4.77 10.78
N PHE A 63 -1.46 -5.48 9.67
CA PHE A 63 -2.50 -5.33 8.66
C PHE A 63 -2.83 -6.66 8.01
N THR A 64 -4.12 -6.85 7.77
CA THR A 64 -4.66 -8.07 7.17
C THR A 64 -5.27 -7.81 5.81
N GLU A 65 -5.41 -6.55 5.39
CA GLU A 65 -6.06 -6.18 4.13
C GLU A 65 -5.32 -5.03 3.44
N ILE A 66 -4.97 -5.24 2.17
CA ILE A 66 -4.37 -4.25 1.28
C ILE A 66 -5.41 -3.89 0.22
N LEU A 67 -5.75 -2.62 0.09
CA LEU A 67 -6.59 -2.08 -0.97
C LEU A 67 -5.72 -1.74 -2.19
N SER A 68 -6.20 -2.04 -3.39
CA SER A 68 -5.49 -1.78 -4.65
C SER A 68 -6.49 -1.55 -5.78
N ASN A 69 -6.03 -1.02 -6.92
CA ASN A 69 -6.87 -0.74 -8.10
C ASN A 69 -8.20 -0.03 -7.72
N ILE A 70 -8.08 1.05 -6.94
CA ILE A 70 -9.22 1.85 -6.50
C ILE A 70 -9.72 2.62 -7.71
N ARG A 71 -10.90 2.25 -8.23
CA ARG A 71 -11.51 2.90 -9.40
C ARG A 71 -12.58 3.91 -9.00
N SER A 72 -13.30 3.61 -7.91
CA SER A 72 -14.31 4.45 -7.28
C SER A 72 -14.37 4.15 -5.77
N ASP A 73 -15.15 4.93 -5.00
CA ASP A 73 -15.42 4.66 -3.58
C ASP A 73 -16.08 3.28 -3.34
N ALA A 74 -16.75 2.76 -4.38
CA ALA A 74 -17.51 1.52 -4.35
C ALA A 74 -16.87 0.34 -5.10
N ASP A 75 -15.77 0.58 -5.85
CA ASP A 75 -15.09 -0.43 -6.68
C ASP A 75 -13.58 -0.38 -6.44
N TYR A 76 -13.11 -1.30 -5.61
CA TYR A 76 -11.70 -1.47 -5.27
C TYR A 76 -11.38 -2.93 -4.97
N ASP A 77 -10.10 -3.26 -5.07
CA ASP A 77 -9.61 -4.61 -4.86
C ASP A 77 -9.01 -4.78 -3.49
N VAL A 78 -9.57 -5.70 -2.72
CA VAL A 78 -9.06 -6.05 -1.39
C VAL A 78 -8.26 -7.33 -1.48
N TYR A 79 -6.97 -7.21 -1.20
CA TYR A 79 -6.08 -8.33 -1.01
C TYR A 79 -5.97 -8.65 0.48
N LYS A 80 -6.59 -9.77 0.90
CA LYS A 80 -6.52 -10.23 2.29
C LYS A 80 -5.30 -11.09 2.51
N ILE A 81 -4.59 -10.84 3.61
CA ILE A 81 -3.42 -11.57 4.08
C ILE A 81 -3.89 -12.50 5.18
N THR A 82 -4.06 -13.76 4.85
CA THR A 82 -4.29 -14.86 5.80
C THR A 82 -2.94 -15.51 6.05
N ILE A 83 -2.46 -15.47 7.30
CA ILE A 83 -1.19 -16.12 7.72
C ILE A 83 -1.28 -17.67 7.61
N THR A 84 -2.43 -18.21 7.19
CA THR A 84 -2.67 -19.64 6.96
C THR A 84 -3.02 -19.89 5.48
N ASN A 85 -2.01 -20.14 4.64
CA ASN A 85 -2.05 -20.86 3.34
C ASN A 85 -3.30 -20.77 2.43
N GLN A 86 -4.06 -19.67 2.42
CA GLN A 86 -5.24 -19.52 1.56
C GLN A 86 -5.39 -18.05 1.14
N THR A 87 -4.57 -17.62 0.18
CA THR A 87 -4.66 -16.27 -0.40
C THR A 87 -5.93 -16.15 -1.23
N GLY A 88 -6.97 -15.52 -0.68
CA GLY A 88 -8.22 -15.23 -1.37
C GLY A 88 -8.23 -13.82 -1.96
N TYR A 89 -8.46 -13.71 -3.26
CA TYR A 89 -8.69 -12.42 -3.92
C TYR A 89 -10.20 -12.15 -3.95
N ARG A 90 -10.67 -11.14 -3.22
CA ARG A 90 -12.10 -10.77 -3.23
C ARG A 90 -12.23 -9.39 -3.87
N ARG A 91 -12.84 -9.33 -5.05
CA ARG A 91 -13.24 -8.06 -5.65
C ARG A 91 -14.40 -7.51 -4.86
N TYR A 92 -14.21 -6.33 -4.28
CA TYR A 92 -15.24 -5.69 -3.50
C TYR A 92 -16.10 -4.83 -4.42
N ASN A 93 -17.25 -5.37 -4.83
CA ASN A 93 -18.31 -4.61 -5.50
C ASN A 93 -19.35 -4.29 -4.43
N ARG A 94 -19.68 -3.01 -4.23
CA ARG A 94 -20.65 -2.51 -3.22
C ARG A 94 -22.11 -2.92 -3.50
N SER A 95 -22.36 -4.17 -3.86
CA SER A 95 -23.64 -4.84 -3.69
C SER A 95 -23.73 -5.56 -2.34
N LYS A 96 -22.66 -5.54 -1.51
CA LYS A 96 -22.60 -6.26 -0.22
C LYS A 96 -21.93 -5.48 0.95
N ILE A 97 -21.91 -4.14 0.95
CA ILE A 97 -21.52 -3.34 2.15
C ILE A 97 -22.83 -2.70 2.58
N LEU A 98 -23.61 -3.56 3.22
CA LEU A 98 -24.68 -3.10 4.07
C LEU A 98 -24.02 -2.76 5.41
N PHE A 99 -24.15 -1.50 5.81
CA PHE A 99 -23.88 -0.95 7.15
C PHE A 99 -22.45 -1.03 7.67
N ILE A 100 -21.73 0.10 7.64
CA ILE A 100 -21.29 0.95 8.79
C ILE A 100 -20.90 2.27 8.09
N PHE A 101 -21.61 3.39 8.19
CA PHE A 101 -21.86 4.24 9.35
C PHE A 101 -23.23 4.91 9.18
N TYR A 102 -24.11 4.77 10.18
CA TYR A 102 -25.16 5.73 10.49
C TYR A 102 -24.66 6.57 11.67
#